data_AF-A0AAD7CVL7-F1
#
_entry.id   AF-A0AAD7CVL7-F1
#
_cell.length_a   1.000
_cell.length_b   1.000
_cell.length_c   1.000
_cell.angle_alpha   90.00
_cell.angle_beta   90.00
_cell.angle_gamma   90.00
#
_symmetry.space_group_name_H-M   'P 1'
#
loop_
_entity.id
_entity.type
_entity.pdbx_description
1 polymer ?
#
loop_
_entity_poly.entity_id
_entity_poly.type
_entity_poly.pdbx_seq_one_letter_code
_entity_poly.pdbx_strand_id
1 'polypeptide(L)'
;FVKVAGEDSVQLSDEGKASWAMDLRYVIHNLPFNVVLPALSTITPQMVEAVIKSVDAGLRAYLQWSIDDPNAPKLYLLRGRVEPDKDSEPIQKSLCFRHYLNVVNPKHRKALTRLLLSSHCLALERLRWVEHRRPRIDRNLRVCRFCKVKIESPEHALLECTAAADL
;
A
#
# COMPACT_ATOMS: atom_id res chain seq x y z
N PHE A 1 20.64 24.92 21.55
CA PHE A 1 19.96 23.68 21.97
C PHE A 1 19.65 22.74 20.81
N VAL A 2 18.85 23.13 19.80
CA VAL A 2 18.48 22.23 18.68
C VAL A 2 19.68 21.76 17.83
N LYS A 3 20.61 22.68 17.50
CA LYS A 3 21.82 22.35 16.72
C LYS A 3 22.72 21.31 17.41
N VAL A 4 23.03 21.56 18.69
CA VAL A 4 23.86 20.66 19.52
C VAL A 4 23.23 19.28 19.64
N ALA A 5 21.91 19.21 19.91
CA ALA A 5 21.20 17.92 19.96
C ALA A 5 21.23 17.17 18.62
N GLY A 6 21.20 17.89 17.49
CA GLY A 6 21.35 17.30 16.16
C GLY A 6 22.74 16.72 15.93
N GLU A 7 23.79 17.47 16.27
CA GLU A 7 25.19 17.05 16.17
C GLU A 7 25.47 15.82 17.06
N ASP A 8 25.02 15.84 18.31
CA ASP A 8 25.13 14.70 19.25
C ASP A 8 24.44 13.45 18.68
N SER A 9 23.26 13.60 18.07
CA SER A 9 22.52 12.50 17.46
C SER A 9 23.28 11.87 16.29
N VAL A 10 23.93 12.70 15.45
CA VAL A 10 24.78 12.23 14.34
C VAL A 10 26.00 11.49 14.88
N GLN A 11 26.68 12.03 15.89
CA GLN A 11 27.83 11.38 16.52
C GLN A 11 27.45 10.02 17.11
N LEU A 12 26.35 9.95 17.88
CA LEU A 12 25.84 8.69 18.42
C LEU A 12 25.59 7.66 17.30
N SER A 13 25.03 8.10 16.17
CA SER A 13 24.79 7.22 15.03
C SER A 13 26.09 6.69 14.42
N ASP A 14 27.10 7.53 14.29
CA ASP A 14 28.42 7.16 13.75
C ASP A 14 29.16 6.18 14.68
N GLU A 15 28.91 6.27 15.99
CA GLU A 15 29.37 5.31 17.01
C GLU A 15 28.52 4.03 17.07
N GLY A 16 27.51 3.88 16.21
CA GLY A 16 26.62 2.72 16.17
C GLY A 16 25.62 2.64 17.33
N LYS A 17 25.37 3.77 18.02
CA LYS A 17 24.43 3.86 19.14
C LYS A 17 23.06 4.35 18.66
N ALA A 18 22.02 3.93 19.37
CA ALA A 18 20.65 4.35 19.09
C ALA A 18 20.51 5.86 19.18
N SER A 19 20.01 6.47 18.10
CA SER A 19 19.76 7.90 17.99
C SER A 19 18.77 8.18 16.86
N TRP A 20 18.22 9.39 16.82
CA TRP A 20 17.34 9.82 15.73
C TRP A 20 18.03 9.72 14.35
N ALA A 21 19.32 10.02 14.26
CA ALA A 21 20.08 9.89 13.02
C ALA A 21 20.26 8.42 12.59
N MET A 22 20.42 7.50 13.55
CA MET A 22 20.46 6.06 13.27
C MET A 22 19.10 5.57 12.75
N ASP A 23 18.00 5.99 13.37
CA ASP A 23 16.65 5.65 12.93
C ASP A 23 16.40 6.15 11.51
N LEU A 24 16.81 7.38 11.18
CA LEU A 24 16.68 7.93 9.83
C LEU A 24 17.46 7.11 8.79
N ARG A 25 18.72 6.78 9.08
CA ARG A 25 19.55 5.92 8.22
C ARG A 25 18.91 4.55 8.03
N TYR A 26 18.42 3.95 9.11
CA TYR A 26 17.76 2.65 9.09
C TYR A 26 16.49 2.68 8.25
N VAL A 27 15.61 3.66 8.45
CA VAL A 27 14.35 3.78 7.69
C VAL A 27 14.62 3.97 6.20
N ILE A 28 15.57 4.84 5.83
CA ILE A 28 15.92 5.08 4.42
C ILE A 28 16.50 3.82 3.78
N HIS A 29 17.37 3.10 4.49
CA HIS A 29 17.95 1.85 3.99
C HIS A 29 16.90 0.75 3.78
N ASN A 30 15.86 0.71 4.61
CA ASN A 30 14.80 -0.30 4.55
C ASN A 30 13.62 0.10 3.64
N LEU A 31 13.71 1.22 2.92
CA LEU A 31 12.70 1.55 1.91
C LEU A 31 12.70 0.46 0.82
N PRO A 32 11.53 0.14 0.24
CA PRO A 32 11.44 -0.84 -0.84
C PRO A 32 12.01 -0.33 -2.18
N PHE A 33 12.65 0.84 -2.17
CA PHE A 33 13.31 1.50 -3.28
C PHE A 33 14.52 2.26 -2.75
N ASN A 34 15.52 2.47 -3.60
CA ASN A 34 16.77 3.09 -3.17
C ASN A 34 16.63 4.61 -3.05
N VAL A 35 17.07 5.17 -1.92
CA VAL A 35 17.21 6.61 -1.69
C VAL A 35 18.58 6.87 -1.07
N VAL A 36 19.34 7.77 -1.69
CA VAL A 36 20.66 8.18 -1.18
C VAL A 36 20.47 9.23 -0.10
N LEU A 37 20.81 8.88 1.14
CA LEU A 37 20.91 9.85 2.24
C LEU A 37 22.30 10.48 2.25
N PRO A 38 22.43 11.81 2.12
CA PRO A 38 23.71 12.48 2.25
C PRO A 38 24.28 12.42 3.66
N ALA A 39 25.56 12.76 3.81
CA ALA A 39 26.19 12.89 5.11
C ALA A 39 25.45 13.91 5.97
N LEU A 40 24.91 13.46 7.11
CA LEU A 40 24.10 14.28 8.01
C LEU A 40 24.91 15.42 8.64
N SER A 41 26.23 15.25 8.79
CA SER A 41 27.14 16.28 9.29
C SER A 41 27.28 17.49 8.36
N THR A 42 27.04 17.33 7.06
CA THR A 42 27.16 18.39 6.04
C THR A 42 25.85 18.67 5.32
N ILE A 43 24.72 18.23 5.88
CA ILE A 43 23.43 18.32 5.21
C ILE A 43 22.98 19.78 5.08
N THR A 44 22.52 20.15 3.88
CA THR A 44 21.96 21.49 3.61
C THR A 44 20.44 21.41 3.37
N PRO A 45 19.71 22.53 3.49
CA PRO A 45 18.28 22.56 3.18
C PRO A 45 17.95 22.04 1.77
N GLN A 46 18.80 22.34 0.77
CA GLN A 46 18.62 21.88 -0.61
C GLN A 46 18.77 20.35 -0.72
N MET A 47 19.71 19.77 0.03
CA MET A 47 19.89 18.33 0.09
C MET A 47 18.70 17.64 0.77
N VAL A 48 18.16 18.23 1.84
CA VAL A 48 16.94 17.74 2.49
C VAL A 48 15.78 17.72 1.50
N GLU A 49 15.58 18.82 0.75
CA GLU A 49 14.53 18.91 -0.25
C GLU A 49 14.70 17.85 -1.37
N ALA A 50 15.94 17.61 -1.81
CA ALA A 50 16.25 16.58 -2.80
C ALA A 50 15.94 15.17 -2.29
N VAL A 51 16.26 14.87 -1.02
CA VAL A 51 15.90 13.58 -0.40
C VAL A 51 14.39 13.42 -0.31
N ILE A 52 13.66 14.45 0.14
CA ILE A 52 12.19 14.43 0.21
C ILE A 52 11.58 14.13 -1.17
N LYS A 53 12.04 14.83 -2.22
CA LYS A 53 11.59 14.59 -3.60
C LYS A 53 11.91 13.17 -4.08
N SER A 54 13.08 12.65 -3.74
CA SER A 54 13.49 11.28 -4.10
C SER A 54 12.62 10.22 -3.41
N VAL A 55 12.27 10.44 -2.13
CA VAL A 55 11.35 9.57 -1.39
C VAL A 55 9.95 9.60 -2.00
N ASP A 56 9.41 10.78 -2.33
CA ASP A 56 8.08 10.90 -2.94
C ASP A 56 8.03 10.24 -4.33
N ALA A 57 9.05 10.48 -5.17
CA ALA A 57 9.16 9.84 -6.48
C ALA A 57 9.28 8.32 -6.37
N GLY A 58 10.15 7.82 -5.47
CA GLY A 58 10.32 6.40 -5.20
C GLY A 58 9.04 5.73 -4.68
N LEU A 59 8.33 6.39 -3.77
CA LEU A 59 7.03 5.93 -3.26
C LEU A 59 6.01 5.80 -4.38
N ARG A 60 5.86 6.83 -5.23
CA ARG A 60 4.91 6.82 -6.36
C ARG A 60 5.23 5.69 -7.33
N ALA A 61 6.50 5.53 -7.70
CA ALA A 61 6.95 4.48 -8.61
C ALA A 61 6.70 3.08 -8.00
N TYR A 62 7.03 2.89 -6.72
CA TYR A 62 6.81 1.63 -6.02
C TYR A 62 5.32 1.26 -5.90
N LEU A 63 4.46 2.23 -5.59
CA LEU A 63 3.02 2.00 -5.54
C LEU A 63 2.44 1.64 -6.90
N GLN A 64 2.86 2.33 -7.95
CA GLN A 64 2.44 2.05 -9.32
C GLN A 64 2.88 0.64 -9.73
N TRP A 65 4.14 0.29 -9.51
CA TRP A 65 4.68 -1.06 -9.74
C TRP A 65 3.91 -2.13 -8.94
N SER A 66 3.59 -1.86 -7.68
CA SER A 66 2.84 -2.80 -6.82
C SER A 66 1.41 -3.07 -7.33
N ILE A 67 0.80 -2.09 -7.99
CA ILE A 67 -0.52 -2.25 -8.62
C ILE A 67 -0.37 -3.05 -9.92
N ASP A 68 0.58 -2.65 -10.76
CA ASP A 68 0.73 -3.18 -12.12
C ASP A 68 1.38 -4.57 -12.17
N ASP A 69 2.08 -5.02 -11.11
CA ASP A 69 2.69 -6.35 -11.06
C ASP A 69 1.63 -7.43 -11.33
N PRO A 70 1.65 -8.12 -12.49
CA PRO A 70 0.62 -9.08 -12.86
C PRO A 70 0.61 -10.30 -11.92
N ASN A 71 1.74 -10.59 -11.29
CA ASN A 71 1.90 -11.71 -10.37
C ASN A 71 1.48 -11.36 -8.95
N ALA A 72 1.30 -10.07 -8.62
CA ALA A 72 0.80 -9.66 -7.33
C ALA A 72 -0.65 -10.14 -7.16
N PRO A 73 -0.96 -10.90 -6.11
CA PRO A 73 -2.35 -11.30 -5.85
C PRO A 73 -3.18 -10.19 -5.17
N LYS A 74 -2.56 -9.05 -4.79
CA LYS A 74 -3.26 -7.89 -4.20
C LYS A 74 -3.44 -6.79 -5.21
N LEU A 75 -4.35 -5.86 -4.91
CA LEU A 75 -4.54 -4.60 -5.63
C LEU A 75 -4.92 -4.78 -7.11
N TYR A 76 -5.24 -6.01 -7.54
CA TYR A 76 -5.53 -6.30 -8.93
C TYR A 76 -6.76 -5.53 -9.44
N LEU A 77 -7.70 -5.20 -8.54
CA LEU A 77 -8.85 -4.33 -8.82
C LEU A 77 -8.49 -2.86 -9.10
N LEU A 78 -7.25 -2.45 -8.83
CA LEU A 78 -6.75 -1.11 -9.14
C LEU A 78 -5.97 -1.04 -10.45
N ARG A 79 -5.68 -2.19 -11.09
CA ARG A 79 -4.94 -2.23 -12.36
C ARG A 79 -5.72 -1.58 -13.48
N GLY A 80 -5.05 -0.76 -14.28
CA GLY A 80 -5.66 -0.05 -15.40
C GLY A 80 -6.78 0.91 -14.99
N ARG A 81 -6.93 1.20 -13.70
CA ARG A 81 -7.96 2.11 -13.22
C ARG A 81 -7.58 3.54 -13.58
N VAL A 82 -8.27 4.08 -14.57
CA VAL A 82 -8.15 5.48 -14.98
C VAL A 82 -9.07 6.38 -14.15
N GLU A 83 -8.65 7.63 -13.98
CA GLU A 83 -9.47 8.66 -13.35
C GLU A 83 -9.59 9.85 -14.31
N PRO A 84 -10.73 10.58 -14.28
CA PRO A 84 -10.87 11.80 -15.05
C PRO A 84 -9.74 12.77 -14.75
N ASP A 85 -9.19 13.37 -15.81
CA ASP A 85 -8.26 14.48 -15.71
C ASP A 85 -8.91 15.72 -16.31
N LYS A 86 -8.74 16.86 -15.66
CA LYS A 86 -9.65 18.01 -15.82
C LYS A 86 -9.82 18.49 -17.26
N ASP A 87 -8.82 18.27 -18.11
CA ASP A 87 -8.81 18.71 -19.51
C ASP A 87 -8.03 17.74 -20.41
N SER A 88 -7.97 16.45 -20.05
CA SER A 88 -7.13 15.46 -20.74
C SER A 88 -7.75 14.06 -20.71
N GLU A 89 -7.22 13.17 -21.53
CA GLU A 89 -7.60 11.75 -21.50
C GLU A 89 -7.48 11.18 -20.09
N PRO A 90 -8.40 10.28 -19.66
CA PRO A 90 -8.32 9.66 -18.36
C PRO A 90 -6.96 8.98 -18.14
N ILE A 91 -6.28 9.34 -17.06
CA ILE A 91 -4.96 8.80 -16.74
C ILE A 91 -5.04 7.85 -15.53
N GLN A 92 -4.20 6.82 -15.54
CA GLN A 92 -4.02 5.97 -14.38
C GLN A 92 -3.28 6.76 -13.29
N LYS A 93 -3.97 7.00 -12.17
CA LYS A 93 -3.39 7.64 -10.98
C LYS A 93 -3.27 6.58 -9.89
N SER A 94 -2.09 6.35 -9.33
CA SER A 94 -1.93 5.48 -8.14
C SER A 94 -2.43 6.19 -6.87
N LEU A 95 -2.03 7.45 -6.69
CA LEU A 95 -2.38 8.31 -5.56
C LEU A 95 -3.35 9.42 -5.98
N CYS A 96 -4.64 9.25 -5.67
CA CYS A 96 -5.62 10.32 -5.77
C CYS A 96 -6.79 10.09 -4.81
N PHE A 97 -7.52 11.16 -4.51
CA PHE A 97 -8.79 11.06 -3.81
C PHE A 97 -9.82 10.39 -4.73
N ARG A 98 -10.48 9.34 -4.25
CA ARG A 98 -11.40 8.52 -5.04
C ARG A 98 -12.84 8.85 -4.70
N HIS A 99 -13.72 8.82 -5.70
CA HIS A 99 -15.14 9.13 -5.52
C HIS A 99 -15.85 8.25 -4.47
N TYR A 100 -15.45 6.98 -4.30
CA TYR A 100 -16.04 6.12 -3.28
C TYR A 100 -15.77 6.61 -1.83
N LEU A 101 -14.80 7.52 -1.63
CA LEU A 101 -14.55 8.16 -0.34
C LEU A 101 -15.59 9.23 0.01
N ASN A 102 -16.43 9.65 -0.95
CA ASN A 102 -17.57 10.54 -0.72
C ASN A 102 -18.85 9.79 -0.31
N VAL A 103 -18.83 8.45 -0.25
CA VAL A 103 -19.99 7.68 0.23
C VAL A 103 -20.31 8.09 1.67
N VAL A 104 -21.52 8.63 1.85
CA VAL A 104 -21.99 9.22 3.12
C VAL A 104 -21.82 8.24 4.26
N ASN A 105 -22.34 7.01 4.09
CA ASN A 105 -22.26 5.97 5.10
C ASN A 105 -20.79 5.53 5.34
N PRO A 106 -20.22 5.76 6.56
CA PRO A 106 -18.84 5.40 6.85
C PRO A 106 -18.54 3.90 6.75
N LYS A 107 -19.52 3.03 7.02
CA LYS A 107 -19.34 1.57 6.91
C LYS A 107 -19.18 1.14 5.46
N HIS A 108 -20.01 1.68 4.55
CA HIS A 108 -19.93 1.38 3.12
C HIS A 108 -18.63 1.89 2.52
N ARG A 109 -18.24 3.11 2.87
CA ARG A 109 -16.96 3.70 2.47
C ARG A 109 -15.77 2.82 2.87
N LYS A 110 -15.73 2.37 4.14
CA LYS A 110 -14.70 1.45 4.64
C LYS A 110 -14.74 0.10 3.93
N ALA A 111 -15.92 -0.43 3.63
CA ALA A 111 -16.09 -1.69 2.91
C ALA A 111 -15.53 -1.59 1.48
N LEU A 112 -15.85 -0.52 0.74
CA LEU A 112 -15.32 -0.28 -0.60
C LEU A 112 -13.80 -0.10 -0.60
N THR A 113 -13.26 0.69 0.33
CA THR A 113 -11.80 0.83 0.48
C THR A 113 -11.14 -0.52 0.74
N ARG A 114 -11.70 -1.33 1.65
CA ARG A 114 -11.19 -2.67 1.95
C ARG A 114 -11.29 -3.62 0.76
N LEU A 115 -12.36 -3.52 -0.03
CA LEU A 115 -12.55 -4.31 -1.24
C LEU A 115 -11.43 -4.01 -2.25
N LEU A 116 -11.23 -2.74 -2.56
CA LEU A 116 -10.26 -2.29 -3.55
C LEU A 116 -8.79 -2.52 -3.12
N LEU A 117 -8.49 -2.37 -1.83
CA LEU A 117 -7.14 -2.54 -1.29
C LEU A 117 -6.82 -3.97 -0.84
N SER A 118 -7.57 -4.98 -1.28
CA SER A 118 -7.33 -6.39 -0.92
C SER A 118 -7.31 -6.65 0.61
N SER A 119 -8.20 -5.98 1.34
CA SER A 119 -8.36 -6.07 2.80
C SER A 119 -9.79 -6.45 3.22
N HIS A 120 -10.51 -7.16 2.35
CA HIS A 120 -11.90 -7.59 2.55
C HIS A 120 -12.02 -8.97 3.21
N CYS A 121 -13.24 -9.33 3.64
CA CYS A 121 -13.53 -10.58 4.35
C CYS A 121 -13.88 -11.78 3.45
N LEU A 122 -13.93 -11.59 2.13
CA LEU A 122 -14.12 -12.69 1.18
C LEU A 122 -12.96 -13.68 1.20
N ALA A 123 -13.23 -14.94 0.89
CA ALA A 123 -12.31 -16.06 1.04
C ALA A 123 -11.04 -15.86 0.21
N LEU A 124 -11.14 -15.21 -0.96
CA LEU A 124 -9.98 -14.89 -1.80
C LEU A 124 -8.86 -14.21 -0.99
N GLU A 125 -9.21 -13.27 -0.10
CA GLU A 125 -8.25 -12.61 0.79
C GLU A 125 -8.20 -13.24 2.18
N ARG A 126 -9.33 -13.58 2.80
CA ARG A 126 -9.34 -14.08 4.18
C ARG A 126 -8.54 -15.37 4.32
N LEU A 127 -8.66 -16.31 3.38
CA LEU A 127 -7.99 -17.61 3.44
C LEU A 127 -6.53 -17.58 2.94
N ARG A 128 -6.07 -16.43 2.47
CA ARG A 128 -4.67 -16.21 2.10
C ARG A 128 -3.75 -16.15 3.31
N TRP A 129 -4.25 -15.58 4.40
CA TRP A 129 -3.46 -15.33 5.60
C TRP A 129 -3.30 -16.60 6.42
N VAL A 130 -2.09 -16.80 6.94
CA VAL A 130 -1.84 -17.79 7.98
C VAL A 130 -2.50 -17.29 9.25
N GLU A 131 -3.33 -18.13 9.84
CA GLU A 131 -4.01 -17.86 11.11
C GLU A 131 -3.66 -18.97 12.10
N HIS A 132 -3.89 -18.73 13.39
CA HIS A 132 -3.67 -19.75 14.41
C HIS A 132 -4.48 -21.01 14.03
N ARG A 133 -3.78 -22.14 13.82
CA ARG A 133 -4.33 -23.44 13.39
C ARG A 133 -4.89 -23.51 11.97
N ARG A 134 -4.68 -22.49 11.12
CA ARG A 134 -5.04 -22.57 9.71
C ARG A 134 -3.86 -22.15 8.82
N PRO A 135 -3.28 -23.08 8.03
CA PRO A 135 -2.27 -22.71 7.06
C PRO A 135 -2.87 -21.82 5.98
N ARG A 136 -1.99 -21.19 5.19
CA ARG A 136 -2.40 -20.51 3.96
C ARG A 136 -3.09 -21.51 3.04
N ILE A 137 -4.26 -21.15 2.52
CA ILE A 137 -5.01 -21.97 1.58
C ILE A 137 -4.69 -21.52 0.15
N ASP A 138 -4.47 -22.47 -0.74
CA ASP A 138 -4.21 -22.20 -2.15
C ASP A 138 -5.38 -21.50 -2.83
N ARG A 139 -5.07 -20.61 -3.77
CA ARG A 139 -6.07 -19.72 -4.40
C ARG A 139 -7.27 -20.49 -4.98
N ASN A 140 -7.01 -21.62 -5.62
CA ASN A 140 -8.04 -22.45 -6.26
C ASN A 140 -8.99 -23.12 -5.26
N LEU A 141 -8.57 -23.24 -3.99
CA LEU A 141 -9.37 -23.81 -2.91
C LEU A 141 -10.15 -22.76 -2.12
N ARG A 142 -10.00 -21.46 -2.43
CA ARG A 142 -10.70 -20.37 -1.73
C ARG A 142 -12.11 -20.18 -2.28
N VAL A 143 -12.91 -21.24 -2.20
CA VAL A 143 -14.25 -21.31 -2.80
C VAL A 143 -15.26 -20.37 -2.14
N CYS A 144 -16.24 -19.93 -2.92
CA CYS A 144 -17.35 -19.06 -2.55
C CYS A 144 -18.17 -19.65 -1.42
N ARG A 145 -18.47 -18.86 -0.38
CA ARG A 145 -19.28 -19.33 0.75
C ARG A 145 -20.72 -19.63 0.38
N PHE A 146 -21.21 -19.03 -0.71
CA PHE A 146 -22.57 -19.18 -1.20
C PHE A 146 -22.67 -20.42 -2.09
N CYS A 147 -22.04 -20.40 -3.27
CA CYS A 147 -22.20 -21.50 -4.24
C CYS A 147 -21.27 -22.69 -4.02
N LYS A 148 -20.17 -22.55 -3.26
CA LYS A 148 -19.13 -23.58 -3.04
C LYS A 148 -18.41 -24.10 -4.31
N VAL A 149 -18.67 -23.50 -5.48
CA VAL A 149 -18.13 -23.94 -6.77
C VAL A 149 -16.98 -23.05 -7.26
N LYS A 150 -17.22 -21.74 -7.38
CA LYS A 150 -16.22 -20.77 -7.88
C LYS A 150 -15.39 -20.19 -6.73
N ILE A 151 -14.24 -19.58 -7.05
CA ILE A 151 -13.43 -18.81 -6.09
C ILE A 151 -14.26 -17.63 -5.55
N GLU A 152 -14.16 -17.34 -4.24
CA GLU A 152 -14.83 -16.18 -3.61
C GLU A 152 -14.13 -14.86 -3.89
N SER A 153 -14.06 -14.47 -5.18
CA SER A 153 -13.59 -13.15 -5.57
C SER A 153 -14.67 -12.08 -5.35
N PRO A 154 -14.29 -10.79 -5.22
CA PRO A 154 -15.20 -9.65 -5.23
C PRO A 154 -16.27 -9.69 -6.33
N GLU A 155 -15.87 -9.94 -7.57
CA GLU A 155 -16.75 -9.99 -8.75
C GLU A 155 -17.75 -11.12 -8.61
N HIS A 156 -17.25 -12.32 -8.29
CA HIS A 156 -18.12 -13.47 -8.12
C HIS A 156 -19.11 -13.27 -6.97
N ALA A 157 -18.61 -12.98 -5.77
CA ALA A 157 -19.43 -12.94 -4.56
C ALA A 157 -20.44 -11.79 -4.54
N LEU A 158 -20.15 -10.67 -5.20
CA LEU A 158 -20.99 -9.46 -5.15
C LEU A 158 -21.85 -9.27 -6.41
N LEU A 159 -21.42 -9.75 -7.58
CA LEU A 159 -22.06 -9.42 -8.86
C LEU A 159 -22.53 -10.64 -9.66
N GLU A 160 -21.87 -11.80 -9.52
CA GLU A 160 -22.19 -12.98 -10.35
C GLU A 160 -22.90 -14.11 -9.61
N CYS A 161 -22.74 -14.20 -8.28
CA CYS A 161 -23.23 -15.36 -7.53
C CYS A 161 -24.73 -15.28 -7.32
N THR A 162 -25.47 -16.21 -7.93
CA THR A 162 -26.93 -16.34 -7.78
C THR A 162 -27.35 -17.29 -6.65
N ALA A 163 -26.38 -17.92 -5.97
CA ALA A 163 -26.65 -18.85 -4.87
C ALA A 163 -26.99 -18.14 -3.55
N ALA A 164 -26.85 -16.81 -3.49
CA ALA A 164 -27.34 -16.02 -2.38
C ALA A 164 -28.82 -15.67 -2.65
N ALA A 165 -29.73 -16.49 -2.13
CA ALA A 165 -31.17 -16.25 -2.29
C ALA A 165 -31.67 -14.98 -1.55
N ASP A 166 -30.87 -14.42 -0.64
CA ASP A 166 -31.33 -13.43 0.35
C ASP A 166 -30.40 -12.19 0.51
N LEU A 167 -29.65 -11.80 -0.54
CA LEU A 167 -28.90 -10.52 -0.54
C LEU A 167 -29.69 -9.41 -1.26
#